data_AF-A0A937SGE9-F1
#
_entry.id   AF-A0A937SGE9-F1
#
_cell.length_a   1.000
_cell.length_b   1.000
_cell.length_c   1.000
_cell.angle_alpha   90.00
_cell.angle_beta   90.00
_cell.angle_gamma   90.00
#
_symmetry.space_group_name_H-M   'P 1'
#
loop_
_entity.id
_entity.type
_entity.pdbx_description
1 polymer ?
#
loop_
_entity_poly.entity_id
_entity_poly.type
_entity_poly.pdbx_seq_one_letter_code
_entity_poly.pdbx_strand_id
1 'polypeptide(L)' 'VKGLIQRAYDTAKKILNENKERLKLVAEHLMAKETIEETEFEKLLKEPLPSSQLEATPAS' A
#
# COMPACT_ATOMS: atom_id res chain seq x y z
N VAL A 1 -11.57 -23.13 -17.51
CA VAL A 1 -10.64 -21.98 -17.39
C VAL A 1 -11.20 -20.83 -16.56
N LYS A 2 -12.46 -20.39 -16.76
CA LYS A 2 -13.09 -19.29 -15.98
C LYS A 2 -12.93 -19.41 -14.46
N GLY A 3 -13.12 -20.61 -13.88
CA GLY A 3 -12.99 -20.82 -12.44
C GLY A 3 -11.55 -20.72 -11.89
N LEU A 4 -10.51 -20.85 -12.71
CA LEU A 4 -9.13 -20.61 -12.27
C LEU A 4 -8.86 -19.10 -12.17
N ILE A 5 -9.26 -18.36 -13.20
CA ILE A 5 -9.08 -16.90 -13.27
C ILE A 5 -9.85 -16.23 -12.12
N GLN A 6 -11.09 -16.65 -11.87
CA GLN A 6 -11.89 -16.08 -10.79
C GLN A 6 -11.23 -16.28 -9.42
N ARG A 7 -10.73 -17.49 -9.14
CA ARG A 7 -10.02 -17.77 -7.88
C ARG A 7 -8.74 -16.96 -7.72
N ALA A 8 -7.99 -16.77 -8.81
CA ALA A 8 -6.78 -15.94 -8.81
C ALA A 8 -7.12 -14.48 -8.52
N TYR A 9 -8.18 -13.95 -9.16
CA TYR A 9 -8.66 -12.59 -8.92
C TYR A 9 -9.12 -12.40 -7.46
N ASP A 10 -9.93 -13.31 -6.94
CA ASP A 10 -10.44 -13.21 -5.57
C ASP A 10 -9.29 -13.28 -4.55
N THR A 11 -8.29 -14.11 -4.81
CA THR A 11 -7.07 -14.20 -3.99
C THR A 11 -6.28 -12.89 -4.02
N ALA A 12 -6.03 -12.34 -5.21
CA ALA A 12 -5.34 -11.05 -5.36
C ALA A 12 -6.09 -9.92 -4.65
N LYS A 13 -7.42 -9.86 -4.82
CA LYS A 13 -8.28 -8.88 -4.15
C LYS A 13 -8.20 -9.00 -2.63
N LYS A 14 -8.19 -10.23 -2.09
CA LYS A 14 -8.03 -10.48 -0.66
C LYS A 14 -6.70 -9.94 -0.15
N ILE A 15 -5.59 -10.27 -0.82
CA ILE A 15 -4.24 -9.80 -0.46
C ILE A 15 -4.18 -8.27 -0.44
N LEU A 16 -4.73 -7.61 -1.47
CA LEU A 16 -4.76 -6.15 -1.55
C LEU A 16 -5.60 -5.51 -0.44
N ASN A 17 -6.74 -6.12 -0.07
CA ASN A 17 -7.58 -5.62 1.01
C ASN A 17 -6.94 -5.81 2.40
N GLU A 18 -6.29 -6.94 2.65
CA GLU A 18 -5.58 -7.20 3.90
C GLU A 18 -4.38 -6.26 4.09
N ASN A 19 -3.80 -5.76 2.99
CA ASN A 19 -2.66 -4.85 2.99
C ASN A 19 -3.03 -3.43 2.55
N LYS A 20 -4.29 -3.01 2.76
CA LYS A 20 -4.82 -1.75 2.19
C LYS A 20 -4.05 -0.50 2.60
N GLU A 21 -3.65 -0.38 3.86
CA GLU A 21 -2.85 0.77 4.34
C GLU A 21 -1.48 0.82 3.66
N ARG A 22 -0.86 -0.34 3.46
CA ARG A 22 0.40 -0.44 2.73
C ARG A 22 0.25 -0.07 1.26
N LEU A 23 -0.82 -0.55 0.62
CA LEU A 23 -1.15 -0.22 -0.76
C LEU A 23 -1.34 1.29 -0.94
N LYS A 24 -1.97 1.95 0.03
CA LYS A 24 -2.15 3.40 0.05
C LYS A 24 -0.80 4.13 0.08
N LEU A 25 0.13 3.72 0.93
CA LEU A 25 1.47 4.32 0.99
C LEU A 25 2.24 4.20 -0.33
N VAL A 26 2.16 3.02 -0.97
CA VAL A 26 2.79 2.80 -2.29
C VAL A 26 2.16 3.73 -3.34
N ALA A 27 0.83 3.87 -3.33
CA ALA A 27 0.12 4.76 -4.24
C ALA A 27 0.50 6.24 -4.00
N GLU A 28 0.55 6.70 -2.76
CA GLU A 28 0.97 8.06 -2.40
C GLU A 28 2.40 8.35 -2.86
N HIS A 29 3.32 7.38 -2.70
CA HIS A 29 4.69 7.51 -3.17
C HIS A 29 4.76 7.64 -4.70
N LEU A 30 4.04 6.79 -5.43
CA LEU A 30 3.97 6.83 -6.90
C LEU A 30 3.31 8.12 -7.40
N MET A 31 2.32 8.65 -6.70
CA MET A 31 1.73 9.95 -7.04
C MET A 31 2.75 11.10 -6.87
N ALA A 32 3.68 10.99 -5.93
CA ALA A 32 4.68 12.01 -5.67
C ALA A 32 5.91 11.93 -6.59
N LYS A 33 6.33 10.71 -6.99
CA LYS A 33 7.59 10.47 -7.73
C LYS A 33 7.43 9.85 -9.11
N GLU A 34 6.22 9.48 -9.52
CA GLU A 34 5.85 8.80 -10.78
C GLU A 34 6.43 7.39 -10.97
N THR A 35 7.62 7.11 -10.44
CA THR A 35 8.28 5.81 -10.43
C THR A 35 8.70 5.40 -9.02
N ILE A 36 8.99 4.12 -8.84
CA ILE A 36 9.53 3.59 -7.61
C ILE A 36 10.66 2.60 -7.92
N GLU A 37 11.83 2.83 -7.32
CA GLU A 37 12.94 1.91 -7.45
C GLU A 37 12.74 0.69 -6.54
N GLU A 38 13.36 -0.44 -6.90
CA GLU A 38 13.23 -1.71 -6.15
C GLU A 38 13.52 -1.52 -4.65
N THR A 39 14.60 -0.80 -4.33
CA THR A 39 15.00 -0.59 -2.94
C THR A 39 14.02 0.29 -2.15
N GLU A 40 13.34 1.23 -2.81
CA GLU A 40 12.30 2.08 -2.19
C GLU A 40 11.03 1.26 -1.96
N PHE A 41 10.65 0.44 -2.94
CA PHE A 41 9.50 -0.45 -2.83
C PHE A 41 9.66 -1.45 -1.69
N GLU A 42 10.82 -2.12 -1.60
CA GLU A 42 11.13 -3.07 -0.53
C GLU A 42 11.09 -2.42 0.87
N LYS A 43 11.57 -1.17 0.99
CA LYS A 43 11.46 -0.40 2.24
C LYS A 43 10.02 -0.12 2.58
N LEU A 44 9.23 0.39 1.63
CA LEU A 44 7.82 0.67 1.85
C LEU A 44 7.07 -0.56 2.33
N LEU A 45 7.38 -1.76 1.82
CA LEU A 45 6.73 -3.01 2.24
C LEU A 45 7.13 -3.50 3.64
N LYS A 46 8.41 -3.36 4.02
CA LYS A 46 8.97 -3.95 5.25
C LYS A 46 8.94 -3.03 6.45
N GLU A 47 9.01 -1.72 6.25
CA GLU A 47 9.03 -0.77 7.35
C GLU A 47 7.69 -0.76 8.09
N PRO A 48 7.66 -0.56 9.42
CA PRO A 48 6.42 -0.39 10.15
C PRO A 48 5.56 0.69 9.47
N LEU A 49 4.25 0.45 9.38
CA LEU A 49 3.35 1.48 8.89
C LEU A 49 3.53 2.72 9.79
N PRO A 50 3.71 3.92 9.23
CA PRO A 50 3.74 5.12 10.04
C PRO A 50 2.42 5.16 10.81
N SER A 51 2.51 5.15 12.14
CA SER A 51 1.36 5.44 12.99
C SER A 51 0.85 6.80 12.56
N SER A 52 -0.44 6.89 12.22
CA SER A 52 -1.12 8.11 11.82
C SER A 52 -0.96 9.18 12.90
N GLN A 53 0.16 9.91 12.91
CA GLN A 53 0.33 11.16 13.65
C GLN A 53 -0.34 12.26 12.84
N LEU A 54 -1.66 12.19 12.81
CA LEU A 54 -2.54 13.30 12.48
C LEU A 54 -3.54 13.42 13.63
N GLU A 55 -3.06 13.74 14.81
CA GLU A 55 -3.86 14.47 15.79
C GLU A 55 -3.09 15.73 16.20
N ALA A 56 -3.64 16.85 15.71
CA ALA A 56 -3.50 18.23 16.16
C ALA A 56 -2.07 18.78 16.34
N THR A 57 -1.65 19.63 15.40
CA THR A 57 -1.07 20.92 15.79
C THR A 57 -2.13 21.68 16.61
N PRO A 58 -1.96 21.94 17.91
CA PRO A 58 -2.63 23.08 18.52
C PRO A 58 -1.90 24.31 18.00
N ALA A 59 -2.58 25.11 17.17
CA ALA A 59 -2.22 26.50 17.06
C ALA A 59 -2.38 27.14 18.46
N SER A 60 -1.28 27.62 19.02
CA SER A 60 -1.24 28.60 20.10
C SER A 60 0.02 29.44 19.94
#